data_AF-A0A952S727-F1
#
_entry.id   AF-A0A952S727-F1
#
_cell.length_a   1.000
_cell.length_b   1.000
_cell.length_c   1.000
_cell.angle_alpha   90.00
_cell.angle_beta   90.00
_cell.angle_gamma   90.00
#
_symmetry.space_group_name_H-M   'P 1'
#
loop_
_entity.id
_entity.type
_entity.pdbx_description
1 polymer ?
#
loop_
_entity_poly.entity_id
_entity_poly.type
_entity_poly.pdbx_seq_one_letter_code
_entity_poly.pdbx_strand_id
1 'polypeptide(L)'
;MVLLVGGYMVVRITAPSDTRHAQLRFVDNGVAKTFNGESGSQDLYQEPLSGAAYETALRLREAGALGLSVSLSVFAKQAATGNAPLTHRDVIREMITRKLIPPGIDVENGSLRSYLSELRFSYRNEPLSFEILSLPKHQATSSGLLFRFPLPAGESNAVMYFESASSAQIPGPFSTTEQITGAGWKIRHWRGEALPLNESIVGELREQNDWLKSRDQGQKQGH
;
A
#
# COMPACT_ATOMS: atom_id res chain seq x y z
N MET A 1 -32.52 -7.30 -50.91
CA MET A 1 -33.18 -8.43 -50.23
C MET A 1 -32.10 -9.10 -49.37
N VAL A 2 -31.88 -8.64 -48.12
CA VAL A 2 -32.35 -9.26 -46.84
C VAL A 2 -31.55 -10.55 -46.54
N LEU A 3 -30.85 -10.82 -45.43
CA LEU A 3 -30.58 -10.20 -44.11
C LEU A 3 -29.35 -10.92 -43.45
N LEU A 4 -28.77 -10.31 -42.38
CA LEU A 4 -27.78 -10.80 -41.40
C LEU A 4 -28.14 -12.17 -40.76
N VAL A 5 -27.21 -12.92 -40.13
CA VAL A 5 -26.88 -12.96 -38.66
C VAL A 5 -25.58 -13.79 -38.48
N GLY A 6 -24.57 -13.50 -37.66
CA GLY A 6 -24.47 -12.65 -36.47
C GLY A 6 -24.44 -13.47 -35.16
N GLY A 7 -23.47 -14.38 -34.97
CA GLY A 7 -23.36 -15.19 -33.76
C GLY A 7 -22.55 -14.50 -32.65
N TYR A 8 -23.20 -13.66 -31.84
CA TYR A 8 -22.64 -13.14 -30.59
C TYR A 8 -22.88 -14.13 -29.45
N MET A 9 -21.80 -14.63 -28.84
CA MET A 9 -21.91 -15.31 -27.55
C MET A 9 -21.92 -14.26 -26.43
N VAL A 10 -23.09 -14.07 -25.82
CA VAL A 10 -23.28 -13.20 -24.65
C VAL A 10 -23.09 -14.05 -23.39
N VAL A 11 -21.96 -13.88 -22.71
CA VAL A 11 -21.81 -14.36 -21.33
C VAL A 11 -22.38 -13.29 -20.41
N ARG A 12 -23.60 -13.51 -19.91
CA ARG A 12 -24.16 -12.71 -18.81
C ARG A 12 -23.48 -13.12 -17.50
N ILE A 13 -22.54 -12.30 -17.03
CA ILE A 13 -22.11 -12.33 -15.62
C ILE A 13 -23.09 -11.45 -14.85
N THR A 14 -24.10 -12.06 -14.23
CA THR A 14 -24.91 -11.38 -13.21
C THR A 14 -24.16 -11.46 -11.89
N ALA A 15 -23.34 -10.45 -11.60
CA ALA A 15 -22.88 -10.19 -10.25
C ALA A 15 -23.92 -9.32 -9.53
N PRO A 16 -24.39 -9.68 -8.32
CA PRO A 16 -25.17 -8.75 -7.51
C PRO A 16 -24.22 -7.67 -6.97
N SER A 17 -24.49 -6.43 -7.32
CA SER A 17 -23.85 -5.24 -6.76
C SER A 17 -24.42 -4.99 -5.35
N ASP A 18 -23.76 -5.51 -4.31
CA ASP A 18 -23.97 -5.00 -2.94
C ASP A 18 -22.84 -3.99 -2.66
N THR A 19 -23.08 -2.72 -3.03
CA THR A 19 -22.23 -1.58 -2.70
C THR A 19 -22.31 -1.29 -1.20
N ARG A 20 -21.52 -2.02 -0.41
CA ARG A 20 -21.25 -1.67 0.98
C ARG A 20 -19.96 -0.88 1.07
N HIS A 21 -20.08 0.41 1.29
CA HIS A 21 -18.95 1.26 1.65
C HIS A 21 -18.42 0.82 3.02
N ALA A 22 -17.16 0.40 3.08
CA ALA A 22 -16.49 0.13 4.34
C ALA A 22 -16.31 1.45 5.10
N GLN A 23 -17.11 1.68 6.15
CA GLN A 23 -16.87 2.76 7.10
C GLN A 23 -16.02 2.23 8.26
N LEU A 24 -14.81 2.78 8.40
CA LEU A 24 -13.97 2.57 9.57
C LEU A 24 -14.45 3.51 10.68
N ARG A 25 -14.87 2.94 11.81
CA ARG A 25 -15.16 3.70 13.04
C ARG A 25 -14.13 3.33 14.10
N PHE A 26 -13.42 4.32 14.60
CA PHE A 26 -12.53 4.16 15.76
C PHE A 26 -13.38 3.98 17.02
N VAL A 27 -13.16 2.88 17.74
CA VAL A 27 -13.77 2.62 19.04
C VAL A 27 -12.73 2.97 20.09
N ASP A 28 -13.00 4.03 20.86
CA ASP A 28 -12.19 4.38 22.02
C ASP A 28 -12.58 3.43 23.16
N ASN A 29 -11.77 2.41 23.38
CA ASN A 29 -11.96 1.47 24.48
C ASN A 29 -11.46 2.12 25.76
N GLY A 30 -12.30 2.98 26.35
CA GLY A 30 -12.11 3.52 27.69
C GLY A 30 -12.16 2.41 28.73
N VAL A 31 -11.03 1.73 28.94
CA VAL A 31 -10.84 0.86 30.12
C VAL A 31 -10.68 1.78 31.31
N ALA A 32 -11.78 2.04 32.02
CA ALA A 32 -11.74 2.68 33.32
C ALA A 32 -10.96 1.76 34.29
N LYS A 33 -9.64 1.99 34.41
CA LYS A 33 -8.85 1.40 35.50
C LYS A 33 -9.16 2.16 36.78
N THR A 34 -9.74 1.45 37.74
CA THR A 34 -9.92 1.91 39.12
C THR A 34 -8.55 2.29 39.70
N PHE A 35 -8.36 3.58 39.99
CA PHE A 35 -7.15 4.13 40.60
C PHE A 35 -7.09 3.75 42.09
N ASN A 36 -6.22 2.80 42.45
CA ASN A 36 -5.58 2.82 43.76
C ASN A 36 -4.20 3.45 43.56
N GLY A 37 -4.01 4.61 44.20
CA GLY A 37 -2.79 5.39 44.07
C GLY A 37 -1.59 4.70 44.69
N GLU A 38 -0.46 4.73 43.97
CA GLU A 38 0.84 5.19 44.46
C GLU A 38 1.86 5.18 43.31
N SER A 39 2.68 6.25 43.27
CA SER A 39 3.88 6.47 42.44
C SER A 39 3.74 6.65 40.91
N GLY A 40 3.46 7.89 40.52
CA GLY A 40 4.34 8.70 39.65
C GLY A 40 5.06 8.03 38.48
N SER A 41 4.34 7.58 37.48
CA SER A 41 4.81 7.61 36.09
C SER A 41 3.75 8.34 35.27
N GLN A 42 4.12 9.47 34.68
CA GLN A 42 3.26 10.14 33.69
C GLN A 42 2.98 9.12 32.59
N ASP A 43 1.76 8.59 32.54
CA ASP A 43 1.23 7.92 31.36
C ASP A 43 1.23 8.98 30.24
N LEU A 44 2.32 8.99 29.46
CA LEU A 44 2.45 9.82 28.28
C LEU A 44 1.33 9.40 27.34
N TYR A 45 0.37 10.30 27.15
CA TYR A 45 -0.71 10.17 26.18
C TYR A 45 -0.08 9.92 24.81
N GLN A 46 -0.02 8.66 24.39
CA GLN A 46 0.52 8.29 23.09
C GLN A 46 -0.59 8.54 22.08
N GLU A 47 -0.38 9.49 21.17
CA GLU A 47 -1.37 9.79 20.13
C GLU A 47 -1.65 8.51 19.32
N PRO A 48 -2.91 8.10 19.15
CA PRO A 48 -3.25 6.77 18.63
C PRO A 48 -2.77 6.50 17.18
N LEU A 49 -2.32 7.53 16.46
CA LEU A 49 -1.74 7.47 15.13
C LEU A 49 -0.31 8.02 15.12
N SER A 50 0.53 7.53 16.03
CA SER A 50 1.92 7.97 16.16
C SER A 50 2.88 6.81 16.34
N GLY A 51 4.17 7.10 16.18
CA GLY A 51 5.26 6.15 16.38
C GLY A 51 5.78 5.48 15.10
N ALA A 52 6.87 4.74 15.26
CA ALA A 52 7.65 4.20 14.14
C ALA A 52 6.87 3.24 13.24
N ALA A 53 5.96 2.45 13.81
CA ALA A 53 5.12 1.53 13.04
C ALA A 53 4.11 2.28 12.15
N TYR A 54 3.49 3.34 12.67
CA TYR A 54 2.57 4.19 11.93
C TYR A 54 3.28 4.92 10.79
N GLU A 55 4.43 5.55 11.06
CA GLU A 55 5.23 6.20 10.02
C GLU A 55 5.69 5.22 8.93
N THR A 56 6.07 4.00 9.33
CA THR A 56 6.45 2.94 8.39
C THR A 56 5.26 2.53 7.51
N ALA A 57 4.06 2.40 8.09
CA ALA A 57 2.84 2.12 7.33
C ALA A 57 2.49 3.23 6.33
N LEU A 58 2.63 4.50 6.72
CA LEU A 58 2.44 5.63 5.80
C LEU A 58 3.46 5.62 4.66
N ARG A 59 4.74 5.38 4.98
CA ARG A 59 5.80 5.28 3.95
C ARG A 59 5.61 4.09 3.02
N LEU A 60 5.14 2.95 3.53
CA LEU A 60 4.75 1.80 2.72
C LEU A 60 3.64 2.18 1.73
N ARG A 61 2.62 2.91 2.20
CA ARG A 61 1.54 3.41 1.36
C ARG A 61 2.05 4.37 0.27
N GLU A 62 2.89 5.33 0.64
CA GLU A 62 3.48 6.29 -0.31
C GLU A 62 4.34 5.60 -1.37
N ALA A 63 5.29 4.77 -0.95
CA ALA A 63 6.19 4.06 -1.85
C ALA A 63 5.46 3.06 -2.74
N GLY A 64 4.45 2.37 -2.20
CA GLY A 64 3.60 1.47 -2.96
C GLY A 64 2.71 2.18 -3.98
N ALA A 65 2.09 3.30 -3.60
CA ALA A 65 1.35 4.14 -4.54
C ALA A 65 2.26 4.66 -5.67
N LEU A 66 3.48 5.08 -5.33
CA LEU A 66 4.49 5.46 -6.31
C LEU A 66 4.86 4.31 -7.25
N GLY A 67 5.02 3.09 -6.73
CA GLY A 67 5.27 1.89 -7.53
C GLY A 67 4.15 1.64 -8.55
N LEU A 68 2.89 1.73 -8.13
CA LEU A 68 1.74 1.62 -9.03
C LEU A 68 1.72 2.72 -10.09
N SER A 69 1.97 3.97 -9.71
CA SER A 69 2.04 5.09 -10.65
C SER A 69 3.14 4.91 -11.70
N VAL A 70 4.31 4.40 -11.28
CA VAL A 70 5.40 4.04 -12.20
C VAL A 70 4.94 2.95 -13.16
N SER A 71 4.39 1.83 -12.66
CA SER A 71 3.87 0.75 -13.50
C SER A 71 2.84 1.26 -14.51
N LEU A 72 1.86 2.03 -14.07
CA LEU A 72 0.82 2.59 -14.94
C LEU A 72 1.41 3.51 -16.01
N SER A 73 2.37 4.37 -15.66
CA SER A 73 3.01 5.29 -16.61
C SER A 73 3.81 4.55 -17.69
N VAL A 74 4.58 3.52 -17.29
CA VAL A 74 5.38 2.69 -18.19
C VAL A 74 4.47 1.90 -19.13
N PHE A 75 3.47 1.19 -18.59
CA PHE A 75 2.56 0.39 -19.40
C PHE A 75 1.69 1.25 -20.32
N ALA A 76 1.21 2.40 -19.85
CA ALA A 76 0.43 3.29 -20.70
C ALA A 76 1.25 3.88 -21.85
N LYS A 77 2.53 4.21 -21.64
CA LYS A 77 3.42 4.66 -22.72
C LYS A 77 3.70 3.53 -23.71
N GLN A 78 4.01 2.34 -23.21
CA GLN A 78 4.23 1.15 -24.04
C GLN A 78 3.00 0.86 -24.90
N ALA A 79 1.80 0.90 -24.31
CA ALA A 79 0.56 0.67 -25.04
C ALA A 79 0.27 1.74 -26.10
N ALA A 80 0.61 3.00 -25.83
CA ALA A 80 0.37 4.11 -26.75
C ALA A 80 1.39 4.23 -27.90
N THR A 81 2.65 3.87 -27.65
CA THR A 81 3.77 4.16 -28.58
C THR A 81 4.53 2.92 -29.04
N GLY A 82 4.23 1.75 -28.49
CA GLY A 82 5.01 0.52 -28.68
C GLY A 82 6.36 0.54 -27.96
N ASN A 83 6.71 1.63 -27.24
CA ASN A 83 8.01 1.80 -26.60
C ASN A 83 7.90 2.19 -25.13
N ALA A 84 8.80 1.62 -24.31
CA ALA A 84 8.88 1.92 -22.89
C ALA A 84 9.69 3.20 -22.67
N PRO A 85 9.54 3.88 -21.53
CA PRO A 85 10.43 4.97 -21.16
C PRO A 85 11.89 4.50 -21.18
N LEU A 86 12.83 5.35 -21.61
CA LEU A 86 14.25 5.01 -21.65
C LEU A 86 14.94 5.30 -20.31
N THR A 87 14.51 6.36 -19.62
CA THR A 87 15.15 6.83 -18.38
C THR A 87 14.13 7.05 -17.26
N HIS A 88 14.61 7.06 -16.01
CA HIS A 88 13.78 7.43 -14.84
C HIS A 88 13.11 8.81 -15.01
N ARG A 89 13.79 9.77 -15.65
CA ARG A 89 13.25 11.10 -15.91
C ARG A 89 12.08 11.06 -16.89
N ASP A 90 12.16 10.19 -17.89
CA ASP A 90 11.05 10.00 -18.83
C ASP A 90 9.84 9.38 -18.12
N VAL A 91 10.04 8.42 -17.22
CA VAL A 91 8.97 7.87 -16.38
C VAL A 91 8.31 8.97 -15.56
N ILE A 92 9.10 9.79 -14.85
CA ILE A 92 8.57 10.91 -14.04
C ILE A 92 7.80 11.90 -14.92
N ARG A 93 8.30 12.21 -16.13
CA ARG A 93 7.59 13.07 -17.08
C ARG A 93 6.25 12.47 -17.47
N GLU A 94 6.19 11.19 -17.80
CA GLU A 94 4.94 10.49 -18.12
C GLU A 94 3.96 10.53 -16.94
N MET A 95 4.45 10.34 -15.71
CA MET A 95 3.62 10.44 -14.50
C MET A 95 3.03 11.85 -14.34
N ILE A 96 3.82 12.90 -14.55
CA ILE A 96 3.33 14.29 -14.49
C ILE A 96 2.29 14.54 -15.57
N THR A 97 2.61 14.21 -16.83
CA THR A 97 1.71 14.41 -17.98
C THR A 97 0.36 13.74 -17.77
N ARG A 98 0.35 12.57 -17.11
CA ARG A 98 -0.84 11.77 -16.85
C ARG A 98 -1.49 12.06 -15.50
N LYS A 99 -0.96 13.01 -14.72
CA LYS A 99 -1.42 13.35 -13.36
C LYS A 99 -1.44 12.14 -12.41
N LEU A 100 -0.41 11.30 -12.51
CA LEU A 100 -0.23 10.07 -11.72
C LEU A 100 0.72 10.25 -10.53
N ILE A 101 1.11 11.47 -10.18
CA ILE A 101 1.93 11.70 -8.98
C ILE A 101 1.08 11.41 -7.74
N PRO A 102 1.49 10.47 -6.85
CA PRO A 102 0.72 10.17 -5.65
C PRO A 102 0.64 11.39 -4.72
N PRO A 103 -0.44 11.52 -3.93
CA PRO A 103 -0.52 12.57 -2.92
C PRO A 103 0.60 12.41 -1.88
N GLY A 104 1.14 13.53 -1.41
CA GLY A 104 2.27 13.55 -0.48
C GLY A 104 3.64 13.37 -1.13
N ILE A 105 3.68 13.17 -2.46
CA ILE A 105 4.91 13.11 -3.24
C ILE A 105 5.03 14.36 -4.11
N ASP A 106 6.14 15.07 -3.94
CA ASP A 106 6.51 16.21 -4.77
C ASP A 106 7.58 15.80 -5.78
N VAL A 107 7.57 16.45 -6.94
CA VAL A 107 8.62 16.32 -7.95
C VAL A 107 9.41 17.62 -8.04
N GLU A 108 10.68 17.56 -7.69
CA GLU A 108 11.61 18.69 -7.78
C GLU A 108 12.81 18.30 -8.64
N ASN A 109 13.07 19.03 -9.72
CA ASN A 109 14.22 18.80 -10.61
C ASN A 109 14.36 17.35 -11.10
N GLY A 110 13.25 16.65 -11.33
CA GLY A 110 13.24 15.25 -11.74
C GLY A 110 13.58 14.26 -10.62
N SER A 111 13.55 14.69 -9.36
CA SER A 111 13.67 13.86 -8.17
C SER A 111 12.36 13.83 -7.40
N LEU A 112 12.06 12.71 -6.76
CA LEU A 112 10.84 12.50 -5.97
C LEU A 112 11.13 12.81 -4.50
N ARG A 113 10.25 13.56 -3.86
CA ARG A 113 10.35 13.92 -2.44
C ARG A 113 9.08 13.55 -1.72
N SER A 114 9.20 12.98 -0.54
CA SER A 114 8.10 12.77 0.40
C SER A 114 8.36 13.61 1.64
N TYR A 115 7.31 14.01 2.36
CA TYR A 115 7.46 14.61 3.67
C TYR A 115 8.11 13.62 4.67
N LEU A 116 7.71 12.36 4.61
CA LEU A 116 8.12 11.29 5.54
C LEU A 116 9.46 10.65 5.17
N SER A 117 9.85 10.70 3.89
CA SER A 117 11.01 9.96 3.41
C SER A 117 11.84 10.65 2.32
N GLU A 118 13.12 10.32 2.31
CA GLU A 118 13.97 10.47 1.13
C GLU A 118 13.65 9.32 0.18
N LEU A 119 13.17 9.64 -1.02
CA LEU A 119 12.82 8.68 -2.04
C LEU A 119 13.91 8.65 -3.12
N ARG A 120 14.46 7.46 -3.38
CA ARG A 120 15.36 7.23 -4.51
C ARG A 120 14.68 6.30 -5.49
N PHE A 121 14.55 6.78 -6.73
CA PHE A 121 13.92 6.05 -7.81
C PHE A 121 14.97 5.62 -8.83
N SER A 122 15.06 4.32 -9.06
CA SER A 122 15.92 3.72 -10.08
C SER A 122 15.07 3.04 -11.14
N TYR A 123 15.44 3.18 -12.40
CA TYR A 123 14.72 2.61 -13.54
C TYR A 123 15.70 2.14 -14.60
N ARG A 124 15.42 0.98 -15.19
CA ARG A 124 16.06 0.47 -16.41
C ARG A 124 14.99 -0.09 -17.33
N ASN A 125 15.17 0.12 -18.63
CA ASN A 125 14.23 -0.35 -19.66
C ASN A 125 14.48 -1.81 -20.07
N GLU A 126 15.70 -2.32 -19.96
CA GLU A 126 16.08 -3.67 -20.38
C GLU A 126 17.00 -4.37 -19.35
N PRO A 127 16.57 -5.47 -18.71
CA PRO A 127 15.18 -5.92 -18.63
C PRO A 127 14.36 -4.88 -17.87
N LEU A 128 13.10 -4.66 -18.26
CA LEU A 128 12.22 -3.67 -17.63
C LEU A 128 12.20 -3.88 -16.12
N SER A 129 12.75 -2.92 -15.37
CA SER A 129 12.80 -3.00 -13.91
C SER A 129 12.84 -1.62 -13.31
N PHE A 130 12.28 -1.50 -12.12
CA PHE A 130 12.38 -0.28 -11.34
C PHE A 130 12.43 -0.58 -9.85
N GLU A 131 12.99 0.37 -9.12
CA GLU A 131 13.19 0.28 -7.67
C GLU A 131 12.86 1.60 -7.01
N ILE A 132 12.19 1.51 -5.86
CA ILE A 132 11.86 2.65 -5.02
C ILE A 132 12.43 2.36 -3.64
N LEU A 133 13.49 3.09 -3.30
CA LEU A 133 14.06 3.10 -1.97
C LEU A 133 13.44 4.28 -1.20
N SER A 134 12.76 3.98 -0.11
CA SER A 134 12.29 4.96 0.87
C SER A 134 13.16 4.86 2.11
N LEU A 135 13.85 5.95 2.46
CA LEU A 135 14.61 6.08 3.70
C LEU A 135 13.90 7.10 4.62
N PRO A 136 13.78 6.83 5.92
CA PRO A 136 13.17 7.78 6.84
C PRO A 136 14.02 9.05 6.96
N LYS A 137 13.37 10.21 7.01
CA LYS A 137 14.06 11.49 7.28
C LYS A 137 14.42 11.68 8.76
N HIS A 138 13.58 11.19 9.66
CA HIS A 138 13.82 11.27 11.10
C HIS A 138 14.40 9.93 11.60
N GLN A 139 15.66 9.97 12.04
CA GLN A 139 16.42 8.78 12.42
C GLN A 139 16.36 8.53 13.93
N ALA A 140 15.74 7.40 14.30
CA ALA A 140 16.14 6.60 15.46
C ALA A 140 15.57 5.17 15.39
N THR A 141 14.37 4.98 14.82
CA THR A 141 13.64 3.70 14.97
C THR A 141 12.85 3.23 13.74
N SER A 142 12.84 3.97 12.63
CA SER A 142 12.05 3.59 11.44
C SER A 142 12.89 2.88 10.38
N SER A 143 12.30 1.88 9.74
CA SER A 143 13.00 0.99 8.81
C SER A 143 13.21 1.61 7.43
N GLY A 144 14.29 1.21 6.76
CA GLY A 144 14.46 1.43 5.32
C GLY A 144 13.54 0.50 4.54
N LEU A 145 12.91 1.00 3.48
CA LEU A 145 11.99 0.23 2.64
C LEU A 145 12.49 0.23 1.20
N LEU A 146 12.54 -0.93 0.56
CA LEU A 146 12.93 -1.06 -0.84
C LEU A 146 11.90 -1.91 -1.59
N PHE A 147 11.22 -1.27 -2.54
CA PHE A 147 10.30 -1.90 -3.47
C PHE A 147 10.99 -2.16 -4.79
N ARG A 148 10.70 -3.29 -5.42
CA ARG A 148 11.30 -3.70 -6.69
C ARG A 148 10.26 -4.25 -7.64
N PHE A 149 10.45 -3.99 -8.93
CA PHE A 149 9.69 -4.61 -10.01
C PHE A 149 10.67 -5.19 -11.06
N PRO A 150 10.43 -6.41 -11.58
CA PRO A 150 9.41 -7.35 -11.12
C PRO A 150 9.66 -7.76 -9.66
N LEU A 151 8.59 -8.13 -8.95
CA LEU A 151 8.71 -8.63 -7.58
C LEU A 151 9.58 -9.90 -7.59
N PRO A 152 10.33 -10.19 -6.52
CA PRO A 152 10.97 -11.50 -6.34
C PRO A 152 9.95 -12.61 -6.57
N ALA A 153 10.38 -13.78 -7.03
CA ALA A 153 9.50 -14.94 -7.09
C ALA A 153 9.01 -15.25 -5.66
N GLY A 154 7.71 -15.18 -5.44
CA GLY A 154 7.08 -15.39 -4.14
C GLY A 154 5.65 -15.89 -4.28
N GLU A 155 4.92 -15.94 -3.16
CA GLU A 155 3.54 -16.41 -3.14
C GLU A 155 2.66 -15.56 -4.07
N SER A 156 1.81 -16.22 -4.85
CA SER A 156 0.82 -15.56 -5.69
C SER A 156 -0.08 -14.69 -4.80
N ASN A 157 -0.23 -13.41 -5.16
CA ASN A 157 -1.07 -12.40 -4.50
C ASN A 157 -0.47 -11.61 -3.33
N ALA A 158 0.84 -11.69 -3.06
CA ALA A 158 1.47 -10.83 -2.06
C ALA A 158 2.40 -9.78 -2.69
N VAL A 159 2.18 -8.50 -2.39
CA VAL A 159 3.16 -7.46 -2.72
C VAL A 159 4.32 -7.59 -1.74
N MET A 160 5.54 -7.78 -2.24
CA MET A 160 6.73 -7.92 -1.40
C MET A 160 7.59 -6.66 -1.42
N TYR A 161 8.28 -6.41 -0.32
CA TYR A 161 9.28 -5.36 -0.20
C TYR A 161 10.44 -5.85 0.67
N PHE A 162 11.56 -5.17 0.58
CA PHE A 162 12.69 -5.39 1.48
C PHE A 162 12.67 -4.33 2.58
N GLU A 163 12.89 -4.77 3.81
CA GLU A 163 12.93 -3.94 5.00
C GLU A 163 14.28 -4.05 5.68
N SER A 164 14.86 -2.93 6.08
CA SER A 164 16.05 -2.94 6.95
C SER A 164 15.79 -2.23 8.26
N ALA A 165 16.27 -2.85 9.35
CA ALA A 165 16.30 -2.23 10.67
C ALA A 165 17.32 -1.09 10.78
N SER A 166 18.31 -1.04 9.87
CA SER A 166 19.32 0.04 9.83
C SER A 166 19.57 0.53 8.41
N SER A 167 19.85 1.82 8.26
CA SER A 167 20.24 2.42 6.97
C SER A 167 21.76 2.35 6.72
N ALA A 168 22.51 1.58 7.51
CA ALA A 168 23.98 1.58 7.48
C ALA A 168 24.53 0.99 6.16
N GLN A 169 23.84 0.00 5.59
CA GLN A 169 24.23 -0.61 4.32
C GLN A 169 23.06 -0.56 3.34
N ILE A 170 23.04 0.48 2.52
CA ILE A 170 22.04 0.67 1.46
C ILE A 170 22.53 -0.10 0.22
N PRO A 171 21.76 -1.06 -0.31
CA PRO A 171 22.10 -1.76 -1.53
C PRO A 171 22.21 -0.81 -2.72
N GLY A 172 23.07 -1.15 -3.67
CA GLY A 172 23.12 -0.43 -4.94
C GLY A 172 21.84 -0.67 -5.77
N PRO A 173 21.53 0.19 -6.74
CA PRO A 173 20.45 -0.07 -7.69
C PRO A 173 20.61 -1.43 -8.36
N PHE A 174 19.52 -2.18 -8.43
CA PHE A 174 19.45 -3.49 -9.10
C PHE A 174 20.33 -4.59 -8.52
N SER A 175 20.75 -4.46 -7.26
CA SER A 175 21.42 -5.55 -6.51
C SER A 175 20.61 -6.85 -6.53
N THR A 176 21.29 -8.00 -6.47
CA THR A 176 20.59 -9.30 -6.39
C THR A 176 19.91 -9.48 -5.04
N THR A 177 18.96 -10.42 -4.93
CA THR A 177 18.31 -10.73 -3.66
C THR A 177 19.34 -11.12 -2.60
N GLU A 178 20.35 -11.90 -2.96
CA GLU A 178 21.42 -12.37 -2.07
C GLU A 178 22.26 -11.19 -1.55
N GLN A 179 22.57 -10.22 -2.42
CA GLN A 179 23.30 -9.01 -2.03
C GLN A 179 22.47 -8.15 -1.06
N ILE A 180 21.17 -8.02 -1.30
CA ILE A 180 20.26 -7.27 -0.44
C ILE A 180 20.12 -7.96 0.92
N THR A 181 19.90 -9.28 0.95
CA THR A 181 19.80 -10.05 2.20
C THR A 181 21.14 -10.10 2.94
N GLY A 182 22.25 -10.18 2.22
CA GLY A 182 23.61 -10.11 2.78
C GLY A 182 23.92 -8.75 3.41
N ALA A 183 23.30 -7.68 2.93
CA ALA A 183 23.33 -6.34 3.54
C ALA A 183 22.38 -6.20 4.74
N GLY A 184 21.73 -7.28 5.19
CA GLY A 184 20.86 -7.30 6.37
C GLY A 184 19.40 -6.93 6.12
N TRP A 185 18.99 -6.76 4.86
CA TRP A 185 17.59 -6.47 4.51
C TRP A 185 16.76 -7.75 4.49
N LYS A 186 15.55 -7.70 5.04
CA LYS A 186 14.63 -8.84 5.13
C LYS A 186 13.48 -8.68 4.14
N ILE A 187 13.11 -9.76 3.47
CA ILE A 187 11.90 -9.79 2.64
C ILE A 187 10.68 -9.74 3.57
N ARG A 188 9.76 -8.84 3.26
CA ARG A 188 8.49 -8.65 3.94
C ARG A 188 7.34 -8.71 2.95
N HIS A 189 6.19 -9.11 3.45
CA HIS A 189 4.94 -9.08 2.72
C HIS A 189 4.18 -7.83 3.13
N TRP A 190 3.84 -7.00 2.15
CA TRP A 190 2.88 -5.92 2.33
C TRP A 190 1.49 -6.53 2.42
N ARG A 191 1.17 -7.03 3.61
CA ARG A 191 -0.16 -7.52 3.94
C ARG A 191 -1.07 -6.31 4.05
N GLY A 192 -1.94 -6.08 3.06
CA GLY A 192 -3.28 -5.65 3.41
C GLY A 192 -3.89 -6.83 4.16
N GLU A 193 -4.37 -6.64 5.38
CA GLU A 193 -5.01 -7.73 6.11
C GLU A 193 -6.22 -8.23 5.30
N ALA A 194 -6.03 -9.29 4.50
CA ALA A 194 -7.05 -10.31 4.47
C ALA A 194 -6.92 -10.99 5.83
N LEU A 195 -7.78 -10.59 6.76
CA LEU A 195 -7.96 -11.34 8.00
C LEU A 195 -8.04 -12.81 7.60
N PRO A 196 -7.25 -13.71 8.19
CA PRO A 196 -7.47 -15.13 7.96
C PRO A 196 -8.92 -15.40 8.33
N LEU A 197 -9.72 -15.85 7.37
CA LEU A 197 -11.10 -16.27 7.59
C LEU A 197 -11.05 -17.56 8.42
N ASN A 198 -10.71 -17.44 9.70
CA ASN A 198 -10.91 -18.50 10.67
C ASN A 198 -12.37 -18.44 11.14
N GLU A 199 -12.90 -19.57 11.59
CA GLU A 199 -14.32 -19.68 11.96
C GLU A 199 -14.70 -18.69 13.07
N SER A 200 -13.75 -18.31 13.94
CA SER A 200 -13.97 -17.31 14.99
C SER A 200 -14.20 -15.91 14.42
N ILE A 201 -13.38 -15.44 13.47
CA ILE A 201 -13.53 -14.12 12.85
C ILE A 201 -14.79 -14.09 11.98
N VAL A 202 -15.12 -15.19 11.29
CA VAL A 202 -16.38 -15.30 10.54
C VAL A 202 -17.60 -15.25 11.48
N GLY A 203 -17.49 -15.87 12.66
CA GLY A 203 -18.50 -15.79 13.71
C GLY A 203 -18.71 -14.38 14.23
N GLU A 204 -17.62 -13.68 14.59
CA GLU A 204 -17.64 -12.30 15.07
C GLU A 204 -18.22 -11.32 14.03
N LEU A 205 -17.84 -11.48 12.75
CA LEU A 205 -18.38 -10.66 11.66
C LEU A 205 -19.87 -10.91 11.42
N ARG A 206 -20.34 -12.15 11.61
CA ARG A 206 -21.76 -12.49 11.50
C ARG A 206 -22.55 -11.89 12.66
N GLU A 207 -22.06 -12.02 13.89
CA GLU A 207 -22.68 -11.45 15.08
C GLU A 207 -22.77 -9.92 15.00
N GLN A 208 -21.71 -9.25 14.55
CA GLN A 208 -21.73 -7.81 14.30
C GLN A 208 -22.74 -7.40 13.23
N ASN A 209 -22.82 -8.15 12.12
CA ASN A 209 -23.78 -7.87 11.05
C ASN A 209 -25.24 -8.06 11.51
N ASP A 210 -25.50 -9.05 12.36
CA ASP A 210 -26.85 -9.29 12.91
C ASP A 210 -27.22 -8.23 13.96
N TRP A 211 -26.27 -7.79 14.79
CA TRP A 211 -26.45 -6.66 15.69
C TRP A 211 -26.78 -5.36 14.93
N LEU A 212 -26.06 -5.06 13.84
CA LEU A 212 -26.32 -3.88 13.01
C LEU A 212 -27.73 -3.89 12.41
N LYS A 213 -28.19 -5.03 11.89
CA LYS A 213 -29.55 -5.18 11.35
C LYS A 213 -30.63 -4.97 12.42
N SER A 214 -30.39 -5.42 13.64
CA SER A 214 -31.35 -5.25 14.75
C SER A 214 -31.54 -3.78 15.15
N ARG A 215 -30.48 -2.95 15.09
CA ARG A 215 -30.57 -1.51 15.34
C ARG A 215 -31.34 -0.77 14.26
N ASP A 216 -31.13 -1.16 13.00
CA ASP A 216 -31.76 -0.52 11.85
C ASP A 216 -33.27 -0.83 11.77
N GLN A 217 -33.70 -1.98 12.29
CA GLN A 217 -35.11 -2.33 12.45
C GLN A 217 -35.79 -1.61 13.62
N GLY A 218 -35.06 -1.35 14.72
CA GLY A 218 -35.56 -0.59 15.87
C GLY A 218 -35.85 0.89 15.54
N GLN A 219 -35.16 1.47 14.55
CA GLN A 219 -35.37 2.86 14.15
C GLN A 219 -36.57 3.08 13.23
N LYS A 220 -37.11 2.01 12.60
CA LYS A 220 -38.27 2.08 11.69
C LYS A 220 -39.63 1.91 12.36
N GLN A 221 -39.70 1.62 13.66
CA GLN A 221 -40.96 1.48 14.40
C GLN A 221 -41.31 2.72 15.25
N GLY A 222 -40.57 3.82 15.10
CA GLY A 222 -40.83 5.10 15.78
C GLY A 222 -41.26 6.20 14.82
N HIS A 223 -42.35 5.99 14.06
CA HIS A 223 -43.11 7.06 13.42
C HIS A 223 -44.60 6.75 13.44
#